data_AF-A0A2T7T6K5-F1
#
_entry.id   AF-A0A2T7T6K5-F1
#
_cell.length_a   1.000
_cell.length_b   1.000
_cell.length_c   1.000
_cell.angle_alpha   90.00
_cell.angle_beta   90.00
_cell.angle_gamma   90.00
#
_symmetry.space_group_name_H-M   'P 1'
#
loop_
_entity.id
_entity.type
_entity.pdbx_description
1 polymer ?
#
loop_
_entity_poly.entity_id
_entity_poly.type
_entity_poly.pdbx_seq_one_letter_code
_entity_poly.pdbx_strand_id
1 'polypeptide(L)' 'ADPAALHRRALALAGRALVVAASRADTAAAILSAERMDAHTAALHEPHLVSAH' A
#
# COMPACT_ATOMS: atom_id res chain seq x y z
N ALA A 1 9.08 -11.24 -11.57
CA ALA A 1 8.50 -11.21 -10.21
C ALA A 1 7.01 -10.97 -10.36
N ASP A 2 6.16 -11.76 -9.72
CA ASP A 2 4.71 -11.61 -9.82
C ASP A 2 4.28 -10.23 -9.25
N PRO A 3 3.59 -9.37 -10.03
CA PRO A 3 3.26 -8.02 -9.61
C PRO A 3 2.35 -8.00 -8.37
N ALA A 4 1.42 -8.96 -8.24
CA ALA A 4 0.56 -9.07 -7.06
C ALA A 4 1.37 -9.45 -5.81
N ALA A 5 2.42 -10.25 -5.94
CA ALA A 5 3.35 -10.52 -4.83
C ALA A 5 4.14 -9.28 -4.39
N LEU A 6 4.50 -8.39 -5.32
CA LEU A 6 5.16 -7.11 -4.98
C LEU A 6 4.21 -6.17 -4.24
N HIS A 7 2.97 -6.03 -4.72
CA HIS A 7 1.94 -5.20 -4.08
C HIS A 7 1.59 -5.66 -2.67
N ARG A 8 1.48 -6.98 -2.43
CA ARG A 8 1.25 -7.51 -1.08
C ARG A 8 2.37 -7.17 -0.10
N ARG A 9 3.63 -7.23 -0.55
CA ARG A 9 4.78 -6.84 0.28
C ARG A 9 4.79 -5.34 0.56
N ALA A 10 4.48 -4.53 -0.45
CA ALA A 10 4.40 -3.07 -0.31
C ALA A 10 3.27 -2.67 0.66
N LEU A 11 2.10 -3.31 0.58
CA LEU A 11 0.97 -3.11 1.50
C LEU A 11 1.35 -3.46 2.95
N ALA A 12 2.01 -4.60 3.16
CA ALA A 12 2.47 -5.01 4.48
C ALA A 12 3.50 -4.02 5.07
N LEU A 13 4.39 -3.47 4.24
CA LEU A 13 5.34 -2.44 4.66
C LEU A 13 4.63 -1.12 5.00
N ALA A 14 3.67 -0.70 4.17
CA ALA A 14 2.90 0.52 4.40
C ALA A 14 2.11 0.45 5.72
N GLY A 15 1.52 -0.71 6.06
CA GLY A 15 0.84 -0.91 7.35
C GLY A 15 1.79 -0.76 8.54
N ARG A 16 3.05 -1.22 8.43
CA ARG A 16 4.05 -1.02 9.49
C ARG A 16 4.48 0.44 9.61
N ALA A 17 4.64 1.13 8.48
CA ALA A 17 4.94 2.57 8.46
C ALA A 17 3.83 3.41 9.09
N LEU A 18 2.56 3.05 8.83
CA LEU A 18 1.39 3.69 9.42
C LEU A 18 1.40 3.60 10.95
N VAL A 19 1.63 2.40 11.52
CA VAL A 19 1.68 2.20 12.97
C VAL A 19 2.80 3.02 13.61
N VAL A 20 3.96 3.09 12.98
CA VAL A 20 5.09 3.91 13.48
C VAL A 20 4.77 5.40 13.42
N ALA A 21 4.20 5.89 12.31
CA ALA A 21 3.79 7.28 12.16
C ALA A 21 2.75 7.68 13.21
N ALA A 22 1.71 6.85 13.39
CA ALA A 22 0.68 7.06 14.41
C ALA A 22 1.27 7.08 15.83
N SER A 23 2.19 6.14 16.14
CA SER A 23 2.85 6.08 17.45
C SER A 23 3.70 7.33 17.76
N ARG A 24 4.25 7.97 16.72
CA ARG A 24 5.03 9.21 16.83
C ARG A 24 4.17 10.47 16.80
N ALA A 25 2.85 10.34 16.71
CA ALA A 25 1.92 11.43 16.45
C ALA A 25 2.25 12.24 15.18
N ASP A 26 2.89 11.59 14.20
CA ASP A 26 3.21 12.19 12.92
C ASP A 26 2.02 12.02 11.97
N THR A 27 1.10 12.99 12.02
CA THR A 27 -0.15 12.96 11.25
C THR A 27 0.09 12.97 9.74
N ALA A 28 1.11 13.68 9.25
CA ALA A 28 1.40 13.77 7.82
C ALA A 28 1.90 12.42 7.28
N ALA A 29 2.81 11.76 7.99
CA ALA A 29 3.28 10.43 7.62
C ALA A 29 2.18 9.36 7.72
N ALA A 30 1.24 9.50 8.67
CA ALA A 30 0.10 8.61 8.81
C ALA A 30 -0.86 8.71 7.60
N ILE A 31 -1.18 9.93 7.17
CA ILE A 31 -2.02 10.19 5.99
C ILE A 31 -1.39 9.61 4.73
N LEU A 32 -0.11 9.90 4.48
CA LEU A 32 0.59 9.39 3.30
C LEU A 32 0.66 7.84 3.29
N SER A 33 0.84 7.23 4.47
CA SER A 33 0.84 5.77 4.59
C SER A 33 -0.53 5.17 4.28
N ALA A 34 -1.61 5.82 4.72
CA ALA A 34 -2.97 5.40 4.42
C ALA A 34 -3.28 5.51 2.91
N GLU A 35 -2.90 6.61 2.26
CA GLU A 35 -3.05 6.79 0.80
C GLU A 35 -2.27 5.72 0.02
N ARG A 36 -1.05 5.39 0.44
CA ARG A 36 -0.25 4.31 -0.16
C ARG A 36 -0.90 2.94 0.01
N MET A 37 -1.49 2.65 1.17
CA MET A 37 -2.23 1.41 1.40
C MET A 37 -3.44 1.29 0.46
N ASP A 38 -4.16 2.39 0.23
CA ASP A 38 -5.33 2.41 -0.66
C ASP A 38 -4.92 2.16 -2.12
N ALA A 39 -3.86 2.83 -2.59
CA ALA A 39 -3.31 2.61 -3.93
C ALA A 39 -2.82 1.16 -4.16
N HIS A 40 -2.21 0.54 -3.14
CA HIS A 40 -1.82 -0.87 -3.21
C HIS A 40 -3.02 -1.82 -3.20
N THR A 41 -4.09 -1.46 -2.49
CA THR A 41 -5.33 -2.24 -2.46
C THR A 41 -6.07 -2.16 -3.80
N ALA A 42 -6.14 -0.97 -4.40
CA ALA A 42 -6.67 -0.76 -5.75
C ALA A 42 -5.89 -1.58 -6.79
N ALA A 43 -4.55 -1.52 -6.77
CA ALA A 43 -3.70 -2.30 -7.68
C ALA A 43 -3.83 -3.83 -7.50
N LEU A 44 -4.18 -4.30 -6.29
CA LEU A 44 -4.51 -5.72 -6.03
C LEU A 44 -5.91 -6.11 -6.54
N HIS A 45 -6.83 -5.15 -6.67
CA HIS A 45 -8.17 -5.34 -7.23
C HIS A 45 -8.24 -5.16 -8.75
N GLU A 46 -7.27 -4.45 -9.33
CA GLU A 46 -7.15 -4.17 -10.76
C GLU A 46 -6.22 -5.10 -11.60
N PRO A 47 -5.67 -6.24 -11.11
CA PRO A 47 -4.76 -7.06 -11.91
C PRO A 47 -5.45 -7.79 -13.07
N HIS A 48 -6.79 -7.80 -13.12
CA HIS A 48 -7.55 -8.38 -14.24
C HIS A 48 -7.67 -7.45 -15.45
N LEU A 49 -7.50 -6.12 -15.29
CA LEU A 49 -7.69 -5.16 -16.39
C LEU A 49 -6.38 -4.78 -17.09
N VAL A 50 -5.24 -4.87 -16.39
CA VAL A 50 -3.93 -4.46 -16.94
C VAL A 50 -3.17 -5.61 -17.64
N SER A 51 -3.67 -6.84 -17.60
CA SER A 51 -3.06 -7.98 -18.33
C SER A 51 -3.68 -8.25 -19.71
N ALA A 52 -4.53 -7.34 -20.21
CA ALA A 52 -5.20 -7.43 -21.51
C ALA A 52 -4.53 -6.60 -22.62
N HIS A 53 -3.23 -6.31 -22.51
CA HIS A 53 -2.44 -5.66 -23.57
C HIS A 53 -1.13 -6.41 -23.80
#